data_AF-A0A9Q3CSX7-F1
#
_entry.id   AF-A0A9Q3CSX7-F1
#
_cell.length_a   1.000
_cell.length_b   1.000
_cell.length_c   1.000
_cell.angle_alpha   90.00
_cell.angle_beta   90.00
_cell.angle_gamma   90.00
#
_symmetry.space_group_name_H-M   'P 1'
#
loop_
_entity.id
_entity.type
_entity.pdbx_description
1 polymer ?
#
loop_
_entity_poly.entity_id
_entity_poly.type
_entity_poly.pdbx_seq_one_letter_code
_entity_poly.pdbx_strand_id
1 'polypeptide(L)'
;MKEKFIEILFQYREAFASDNEPLWAIKGQEVDLMLTVERPYPPLLGRTTYPASPKAREAVETHIKELMKPGVLRKAGHNGK
;
A
#
# COMPACT_ATOMS: atom_id res chain seq x y z
N MET A 1 10.13 33.25 -18.20
CA MET A 1 9.60 32.81 -16.88
C MET A 1 9.15 31.34 -16.90
N LYS A 2 8.37 30.90 -17.90
CA LYS A 2 7.98 29.48 -18.07
C LYS A 2 9.17 28.52 -18.27
N GLU A 3 10.20 28.93 -19.03
CA GLU A 3 11.36 28.08 -19.31
C GLU A 3 12.11 27.68 -18.03
N LYS A 4 12.41 28.65 -17.17
CA LYS A 4 13.00 28.42 -15.84
C LYS A 4 12.18 27.47 -14.95
N PHE A 5 10.85 27.52 -15.05
CA PHE A 5 9.99 26.63 -14.27
C PHE A 5 10.08 25.18 -14.77
N ILE A 6 10.11 24.99 -16.09
CA ILE A 6 10.28 23.66 -16.70
C ILE A 6 11.66 23.09 -16.35
N GLU A 7 12.70 23.91 -16.39
CA GLU A 7 14.06 23.50 -15.97
C GLU A 7 14.08 22.98 -14.53
N ILE A 8 13.43 23.68 -13.60
CA ILE A 8 13.34 23.26 -12.20
C ILE A 8 12.56 21.94 -12.07
N LEU A 9 11.41 21.81 -12.73
CA LEU A 9 10.63 20.56 -12.69
C LEU A 9 11.42 19.38 -13.25
N PHE A 10 12.19 19.61 -14.31
CA PHE A 10 13.03 18.57 -14.91
C PHE A 10 14.22 18.20 -14.01
N GLN A 11 14.83 19.20 -13.37
CA GLN A 11 15.94 19.00 -12.43
C GLN A 11 15.52 18.17 -11.21
N TYR A 12 14.31 18.38 -10.70
CA TYR A 12 13.78 17.69 -9.52
C TYR A 12 12.75 16.61 -9.85
N ARG A 13 12.75 16.06 -11.07
CA ARG A 13 11.72 15.10 -11.52
C ARG A 13 11.51 13.92 -10.57
N GLU A 14 12.60 13.44 -9.94
CA GLU A 14 12.60 12.30 -9.01
C GLU A 14 11.94 12.64 -7.66
N ALA A 15 11.78 13.92 -7.32
CA ALA A 15 11.04 14.35 -6.14
C ALA A 15 9.52 14.33 -6.36
N PHE A 16 9.06 14.12 -7.60
CA PHE A 16 7.65 14.02 -7.94
C PHE A 16 7.27 12.56 -8.19
N ALA A 17 6.09 12.17 -7.70
CA ALA A 17 5.52 10.88 -8.06
C ALA A 17 5.17 10.89 -9.55
N SER A 18 5.65 9.90 -10.29
CA SER A 18 5.25 9.66 -11.68
C SER A 18 4.77 8.22 -11.86
N ASP A 19 4.11 7.94 -12.97
CA ASP A 19 3.63 6.59 -13.29
C ASP A 19 4.80 5.58 -13.40
N ASN A 20 6.01 6.07 -13.73
CA ASN A 20 7.22 5.27 -13.88
C ASN A 20 8.06 5.22 -12.58
N GLU A 21 7.96 6.25 -11.74
CA GLU A 21 8.68 6.39 -10.47
C GLU A 21 7.69 6.59 -9.32
N PRO A 22 7.07 5.50 -8.86
CA PRO A 22 6.07 5.56 -7.82
C PRO A 22 6.70 5.65 -6.42
N LEU A 23 5.98 6.31 -5.51
CA LEU A 23 6.42 6.63 -4.13
C LEU A 23 6.91 5.42 -3.31
N TRP A 24 6.46 4.21 -3.65
CA TRP A 24 6.82 2.99 -2.94
C TRP A 24 8.23 2.46 -3.26
N ALA A 25 8.97 3.09 -4.17
CA ALA A 25 10.38 2.73 -4.48
C ALA A 25 11.37 3.05 -3.34
N ILE A 26 10.91 3.71 -2.27
CA ILE A 26 11.71 3.99 -1.08
C ILE A 26 11.95 2.68 -0.33
N LYS A 27 13.23 2.36 -0.04
CA LYS A 27 13.59 1.23 0.84
C LYS A 27 12.96 1.48 2.22
N GLY A 28 11.88 0.76 2.51
CA GLY A 28 11.16 0.88 3.76
C GLY A 28 12.06 0.55 4.95
N GLN A 29 11.93 1.34 6.02
CA GLN A 29 12.44 0.96 7.33
C GLN A 29 11.52 -0.14 7.88
N GLU A 30 12.09 -1.26 8.32
CA GLU A 30 11.31 -2.30 8.99
C GLU A 30 10.78 -1.76 10.33
N VAL A 31 9.46 -1.88 10.53
CA VAL A 31 8.80 -1.48 11.76
C VAL A 31 8.36 -2.72 12.49
N ASP A 32 8.83 -2.88 13.72
CA ASP A 32 8.33 -3.90 14.64
C ASP A 32 7.11 -3.35 15.40
N LEU A 33 5.96 -4.02 15.22
CA LEU A 33 4.70 -3.63 15.83
C LEU A 33 4.29 -4.70 16.85
N MET A 34 4.35 -4.34 18.13
CA MET A 34 3.94 -5.22 19.23
C MET A 34 2.54 -4.87 19.72
N LEU A 35 1.74 -5.89 20.04
CA LEU A 35 0.46 -5.70 20.72
C LEU A 35 0.71 -5.36 22.19
N THR A 36 -0.10 -4.45 22.72
CA THR A 36 -0.09 -4.10 24.16
C THR A 36 -0.80 -5.14 25.03
N VAL A 37 -1.35 -6.20 24.42
CA VAL A 37 -2.14 -7.23 25.09
C VAL A 37 -1.63 -8.63 24.74
N GLU A 38 -1.71 -9.51 25.73
CA GLU A 38 -1.41 -10.94 25.56
C GLU A 38 -2.68 -11.73 25.24
N ARG A 39 -2.54 -13.02 24.91
CA ARG A 39 -3.68 -13.89 24.60
C ARG A 39 -4.59 -14.06 25.83
N PRO A 40 -5.92 -14.17 25.66
CA PRO A 40 -6.66 -14.24 24.40
C PRO A 40 -6.81 -12.89 23.71
N TYR A 41 -6.62 -12.87 22.38
CA TYR A 41 -6.73 -11.65 21.59
C TYR A 41 -8.17 -11.13 21.51
N PRO A 42 -8.36 -9.80 21.38
CA PRO A 42 -9.70 -9.22 21.21
C PRO A 42 -10.45 -9.87 20.02
N PRO A 43 -11.75 -10.19 20.18
CA PRO A 43 -12.56 -10.76 19.08
C PRO A 43 -12.59 -9.91 17.81
N LEU A 44 -12.32 -8.60 17.95
CA LEU A 44 -12.18 -7.65 16.85
C LEU A 44 -11.15 -8.07 15.81
N LEU A 45 -10.06 -8.75 16.23
CA LEU A 45 -9.00 -9.20 15.32
C LEU A 45 -9.40 -10.41 14.48
N GLY A 46 -10.45 -11.13 14.87
CA GLY A 46 -10.98 -12.30 14.14
C GLY A 46 -12.20 -11.99 13.27
N ARG A 47 -12.54 -10.71 13.04
CA ARG A 47 -13.72 -10.35 12.26
C ARG A 47 -13.55 -10.75 10.80
N THR A 48 -14.59 -11.36 10.24
CA THR A 48 -14.70 -11.58 8.80
C THR A 48 -14.79 -10.25 8.08
N THR A 49 -14.30 -10.23 6.84
CA THR A 49 -14.44 -9.06 5.98
C THR A 49 -15.91 -8.77 5.71
N TYR A 50 -16.29 -7.49 5.74
CA TYR A 50 -17.64 -7.08 5.37
C TYR A 50 -17.97 -7.45 3.92
N PRO A 51 -19.23 -7.81 3.60
CA PRO A 51 -19.62 -8.10 2.23
C PRO A 51 -19.54 -6.83 1.38
N ALA A 52 -18.87 -6.94 0.23
CA ALA A 52 -18.79 -5.86 -0.75
C ALA A 52 -19.70 -6.16 -1.96
N SER A 53 -20.26 -5.11 -2.57
CA SER A 53 -21.05 -5.25 -3.79
C SER A 53 -20.18 -5.74 -4.96
N PRO A 54 -20.75 -6.41 -5.97
CA PRO A 54 -19.97 -6.93 -7.11
C PRO A 54 -19.11 -5.86 -7.79
N LYS A 55 -19.70 -4.68 -8.04
CA LYS A 55 -18.99 -3.52 -8.62
C LYS A 55 -17.85 -3.03 -7.73
N ALA A 56 -18.05 -2.99 -6.41
CA ALA A 56 -17.01 -2.58 -5.48
C ALA A 56 -15.86 -3.60 -5.44
N ARG A 57 -16.17 -4.90 -5.50
CA ARG A 57 -15.14 -5.96 -5.54
C ARG A 57 -14.24 -5.84 -6.75
N GLU A 58 -14.82 -5.62 -7.93
CA GLU A 58 -14.07 -5.48 -9.18
C GLU A 58 -13.11 -4.28 -9.15
N ALA A 59 -13.60 -3.11 -8.69
CA ALA A 59 -12.76 -1.92 -8.57
C ALA A 59 -11.61 -2.11 -7.56
N VAL A 60 -11.91 -2.72 -6.42
CA VAL A 60 -10.90 -3.03 -5.39
C VAL A 60 -9.87 -4.04 -5.90
N GLU A 61 -10.30 -5.04 -6.68
CA GLU A 61 -9.40 -6.06 -7.22
C GLU A 61 -8.34 -5.47 -8.16
N THR A 62 -8.70 -4.47 -8.97
CA THR A 62 -7.75 -3.72 -9.81
C THR A 62 -6.65 -3.08 -8.97
N HIS A 63 -7.03 -2.35 -7.92
CA HIS A 63 -6.06 -1.69 -7.04
C HIS A 63 -5.22 -2.67 -6.22
N ILE A 64 -5.79 -3.80 -5.79
CA ILE A 64 -5.01 -4.87 -5.15
C ILE A 64 -3.91 -5.36 -6.10
N LYS A 65 -4.23 -5.61 -7.38
CA LYS A 65 -3.25 -6.06 -8.37
C LYS A 65 -2.15 -5.01 -8.60
N GLU A 66 -2.50 -3.73 -8.63
CA GLU A 66 -1.55 -2.62 -8.75
C GLU A 66 -0.57 -2.57 -7.57
N LEU A 67 -1.04 -2.83 -6.35
CA LEU A 67 -0.21 -2.83 -5.13
C LEU A 67 0.57 -4.12 -4.92
N MET A 68 0.15 -5.24 -5.52
CA MET A 68 0.89 -6.50 -5.47
C MET A 68 2.13 -6.51 -6.37
N LYS A 69 2.05 -5.91 -7.57
CA LYS A 69 3.18 -5.79 -8.51
C LYS A 69 4.47 -5.24 -7.87
N PRO A 70 4.42 -4.14 -7.08
CA PRO A 70 5.59 -3.61 -6.39
C PRO A 70 5.95 -4.28 -5.08
N GLY A 71 5.19 -5.26 -4.62
CA GLY A 71 5.40 -5.91 -3.33
C GLY A 71 4.93 -5.09 -2.12
N VAL A 72 4.16 -4.02 -2.33
CA VAL A 72 3.50 -3.27 -1.23
C VAL A 72 2.50 -4.18 -0.51
N LEU A 73 1.72 -4.95 -1.26
CA LEU A 73 0.90 -6.03 -0.73
C LEU A 73 1.52 -7.39 -1.07
N ARG A 74 1.48 -8.31 -0.10
CA ARG A 74 1.89 -9.70 -0.26
C ARG A 74 0.83 -10.64 0.30
N LYS A 75 0.73 -11.83 -0.28
CA LYS A 75 -0.10 -12.90 0.27
C LYS A 75 0.49 -13.34 1.62
N ALA A 76 -0.23 -13.07 2.70
CA ALA A 76 0.06 -13.65 4.00
C ALA A 76 -0.75 -14.94 4.17
N GLY A 77 -0.15 -15.96 4.79
CA GLY A 77 -0.87 -17.14 5.22
C GLY A 77 -1.92 -16.77 6.26
N HIS A 78 -3.00 -17.55 6.33
CA HIS A 78 -3.89 -17.49 7.48
C HIS A 78 -3.12 -18.07 8.67
N ASN A 79 -2.79 -17.25 9.67
CA ASN A 79 -2.16 -17.70 10.92
C ASN A 79 -3.18 -18.41 11.83
N GLY A 80 -4.00 -19.29 11.26
CA GLY A 80 -4.99 -20.10 11.96
C GLY A 80 -4.56 -21.55 11.96
N LYS A 81 -4.31 -22.08 13.16
CA LYS A 81 -4.71 -23.46 13.46
C LYS A 81 -6.22 -23.59 13.29
#